data_AF-A0A1V4XLL0-F1
#
_entry.id   AF-A0A1V4XLL0-F1
#
_cell.length_a   1.000
_cell.length_b   1.000
_cell.length_c   1.000
_cell.angle_alpha   90.00
_cell.angle_beta   90.00
_cell.angle_gamma   90.00
#
_symmetry.space_group_name_H-M   'P 1'
#
loop_
_entity.id
_entity.type
_entity.pdbx_description
1 polymer ?
#
loop_
_entity_poly.entity_id
_entity_poly.type
_entity_poly.pdbx_seq_one_letter_code
_entity_poly.pdbx_strand_id
1 'polypeptide(L)' 'MMVAWGDQWTNMIQPFWALPLLGLAGLSAKDIMGYTTMTLLWSGLVLSIFALLVGYGVM' A
#
# COMPACT_ATOMS: atom_id res chain seq x y z
N MET A 1 -11.09 -8.32 -13.16
CA MET A 1 -10.98 -8.40 -11.68
C MET A 1 -10.33 -7.12 -11.14
N MET A 2 -11.01 -5.96 -11.22
CA MET A 2 -10.46 -4.70 -10.70
C MET A 2 -10.70 -4.53 -9.19
N VAL A 3 -11.83 -5.03 -8.70
CA VAL A 3 -12.18 -4.98 -7.26
C VAL A 3 -11.16 -5.76 -6.42
N ALA A 4 -10.77 -6.97 -6.85
CA ALA A 4 -9.76 -7.77 -6.15
C ALA A 4 -8.39 -7.06 -6.05
N TRP A 5 -8.05 -6.26 -7.05
CA TRP A 5 -6.82 -5.48 -7.07
C TRP A 5 -6.89 -4.30 -6.09
N GLY A 6 -8.05 -3.65 -5.99
CA GLY A 6 -8.33 -2.62 -4.99
C GLY A 6 -8.29 -3.16 -3.56
N ASP A 7 -8.88 -4.34 -3.31
CA ASP A 7 -8.82 -5.03 -2.03
C ASP A 7 -7.38 -5.31 -1.59
N GLN A 8 -6.57 -5.90 -2.48
CA GLN A 8 -5.14 -6.14 -2.20
C GLN A 8 -4.38 -4.85 -1.91
N TRP A 9 -4.67 -3.76 -2.65
CA TRP A 9 -4.01 -2.48 -2.44
C TRP A 9 -4.35 -1.88 -1.06
N THR A 10 -5.62 -1.89 -0.66
CA THR A 10 -6.00 -1.38 0.67
C THR A 10 -5.50 -2.26 1.81
N ASN A 11 -5.39 -3.56 1.59
CA ASN A 11 -4.86 -4.51 2.59
C ASN A 11 -3.37 -4.29 2.90
N MET A 12 -2.63 -3.56 2.07
CA MET A 12 -1.24 -3.20 2.36
C MET A 12 -1.08 -2.26 3.58
N ILE A 13 -2.12 -1.51 3.96
CA ILE A 13 -2.06 -0.62 5.12
C ILE A 13 -1.94 -1.40 6.43
N GLN A 14 -2.50 -2.61 6.48
CA GLN A 14 -2.51 -3.44 7.65
C GLN A 14 -1.18 -4.20 7.78
N PRO A 15 -0.39 -3.95 8.83
CA PRO A 15 0.95 -4.53 8.97
C PRO A 15 0.91 -5.99 9.46
N PHE A 16 -0.10 -6.79 9.09
CA PHE A 16 -0.24 -8.17 9.58
C PHE A 16 0.91 -9.07 9.15
N TRP A 17 1.41 -8.86 7.93
CA TRP A 17 2.60 -9.53 7.41
C TRP A 17 3.87 -9.16 8.19
N ALA A 18 3.91 -8.00 8.85
CA ALA A 18 5.06 -7.50 9.59
C ALA A 18 5.02 -7.81 11.09
N LEU A 19 3.87 -8.23 11.65
CA LEU A 19 3.71 -8.51 13.08
C LEU A 19 4.79 -9.45 13.67
N PRO A 20 5.19 -10.56 13.01
CA PRO A 20 6.23 -11.44 13.55
C PRO A 20 7.57 -10.73 13.70
N LEU A 21 7.96 -9.91 12.71
CA LEU A 21 9.20 -9.13 12.74
C LEU A 21 9.14 -8.01 13.78
N LEU A 22 7.99 -7.36 13.94
CA LEU A 22 7.81 -6.33 14.97
C LEU A 22 7.92 -6.92 16.37
N GLY A 23 7.39 -8.12 16.59
CA GLY A 23 7.55 -8.85 17.85
C GLY A 23 9.02 -9.16 18.18
N LEU A 24 9.82 -9.51 17.17
CA LEU A 24 11.27 -9.70 17.32
C LEU A 24 12.01 -8.38 17.58
N ALA A 25 11.56 -7.28 16.98
CA ALA A 25 12.14 -5.95 17.15
C ALA A 25 11.67 -5.24 18.43
N GLY A 26 10.72 -5.81 19.18
CA GLY A 26 10.10 -5.16 20.35
C GLY A 26 9.27 -3.92 20.00
N LEU A 27 8.81 -3.82 18.75
CA LEU A 27 8.03 -2.70 18.24
C LEU A 27 6.54 -3.02 18.24
N SER A 28 5.73 -1.99 18.39
CA SER A 28 4.28 -2.10 18.29
C SER A 28 3.83 -1.99 16.83
N ALA A 29 2.68 -2.60 16.50
CA ALA A 29 2.05 -2.46 15.18
C ALA A 29 1.85 -0.98 14.78
N LYS A 30 1.59 -0.11 15.76
CA LYS A 30 1.41 1.33 15.55
C LYS A 30 2.66 2.03 15.01
N ASP A 31 3.85 1.52 15.34
CA ASP A 31 5.12 2.14 14.94
C ASP A 31 5.37 2.01 13.44
N ILE A 32 4.86 0.95 12.81
CA ILE A 32 4.97 0.73 11.36
C ILE A 32 3.76 1.28 10.57
N MET A 33 2.62 1.54 11.22
CA MET A 33 1.40 1.97 10.52
C MET A 33 1.60 3.28 9.74
N GLY A 34 2.47 4.18 10.20
CA GLY A 34 2.83 5.38 9.45
C GLY A 34 3.49 5.05 8.11
N TYR A 35 4.40 4.06 8.10
CA TYR A 35 5.08 3.60 6.89
C TYR A 35 4.11 2.88 5.93
N THR A 36 3.26 1.99 6.42
CA THR A 36 2.28 1.29 5.57
C THR A 36 1.24 2.25 4.98
N THR A 37 0.83 3.27 5.73
CA THR A 37 -0.06 4.34 5.24
C THR A 37 0.61 5.16 4.14
N MET A 38 1.87 5.57 4.33
CA MET A 38 2.62 6.28 3.29
C MET A 38 2.80 5.44 2.03
N THR A 39 3.05 4.14 2.19
CA THR A 39 3.16 3.20 1.07
C THR A 39 1.86 3.11 0.28
N LEU A 40 0.70 3.07 0.95
CA LEU A 40 -0.62 3.07 0.30
C LEU A 40 -0.87 4.35 -0.49
N LEU A 41 -0.55 5.51 0.08
CA LEU A 41 -0.74 6.80 -0.59
C LEU A 41 0.18 6.93 -1.80
N TRP A 42 1.45 6.55 -1.66
CA TRP A 42 2.43 6.63 -2.74
C TRP A 42 2.09 5.70 -3.90
N SER A 43 1.75 4.44 -3.61
CA SER A 43 1.34 3.49 -4.65
C SER A 43 0.06 3.95 -5.35
N GLY A 44 -0.90 4.51 -4.61
CA GLY A 44 -2.11 5.11 -5.19
C GLY A 44 -1.83 6.26 -6.12
N LEU A 45 -0.90 7.14 -5.75
CA LEU A 45 -0.49 8.27 -6.59
C LEU A 45 0.16 7.77 -7.88
N VAL A 46 1.12 6.84 -7.78
CA VAL A 46 1.78 6.24 -8.95
C VAL A 46 0.78 5.55 -9.87
N LEU A 47 -0.11 4.73 -9.32
CA LEU A 47 -1.15 4.03 -10.08
C LEU A 47 -2.11 5.00 -10.76
N SER A 48 -2.52 6.05 -10.05
CA SER A 48 -3.43 7.06 -10.59
C SER A 48 -2.78 7.84 -11.74
N ILE A 49 -1.52 8.25 -11.59
CA ILE A 49 -0.77 8.93 -12.66
C ILE A 49 -0.61 7.99 -13.85
N PHE A 50 -0.21 6.74 -13.62
CA PHE A 50 -0.05 5.75 -14.69
C PHE A 50 -1.36 5.52 -15.44
N ALA A 51 -2.46 5.32 -14.72
CA ALA A 51 -3.79 5.15 -15.30
C ALA A 51 -4.22 6.37 -16.14
N LEU A 52 -3.93 7.59 -15.67
CA LEU A 52 -4.20 8.80 -16.44
C LEU A 52 -3.36 8.89 -17.70
N LEU A 53 -2.05 8.61 -17.63
CA LEU A 53 -1.15 8.65 -18.80
C LEU A 53 -1.56 7.64 -19.88
N VAL A 54 -1.94 6.43 -19.46
CA VAL A 54 -2.52 5.42 -20.36
C VAL A 54 -3.86 5.88 -20.93
N GLY A 55 -4.72 6.49 -20.10
CA GLY A 55 -6.01 7.04 -20.54
C GLY A 55 -5.89 8.17 -21.57
N TYR A 56 -4.83 8.98 -21.49
CA TYR A 56 -4.51 10.02 -22.47
C TYR A 56 -3.76 9.49 -23.72
N GLY A 57 -3.42 8.20 -23.78
CA GLY A 57 -2.68 7.60 -24.89
C GLY A 57 -1.24 8.10 -25.01
N VAL A 58 -0.69 8.65 -23.93
CA VAL A 58 0.72 9.06 -23.84
C VAL A 58 1.62 7.83 -23.64
N MET A 59 1.06 6.77 -23.04
CA MET A 59 1.58 5.41 -22.99
C MET A 59 0.52 4.45 -23.51
#